data_AF-A0A843AB49-F1
#
_entry.id   AF-A0A843AB49-F1
#
_cell.length_a   1.000
_cell.length_b   1.000
_cell.length_c   1.000
_cell.angle_alpha   90.00
_cell.angle_beta   90.00
_cell.angle_gamma   90.00
#
_symmetry.space_group_name_H-M   'P 1'
#
loop_
_entity.id
_entity.type
_entity.pdbx_description
1 polymer ?
#
loop_
_entity_poly.entity_id
_entity_poly.type
_entity_poly.pdbx_seq_one_letter_code
_entity_poly.pdbx_strand_id
1 'polypeptide(L)'
;MKKTNINKLKRSRLYSEELGIKLNEKSDEEIFKWFLASILFGARISETIAKYTYRTFERYNVVTAKKNFRCWMGRVGKDTR
;
A
#
# COMPACT_ATOMS: atom_id res chain seq x y z
N MET A 1 21.43 -4.41 25.80
CA MET A 1 21.02 -4.01 24.43
C MET A 1 21.35 -5.13 23.46
N LYS A 2 20.37 -5.74 22.78
CA LYS A 2 20.61 -6.79 21.78
C LYS A 2 21.32 -6.15 20.58
N LYS A 3 22.58 -6.51 20.32
CA LYS A 3 23.30 -6.12 19.09
C LYS A 3 22.67 -6.87 17.92
N THR A 4 21.77 -6.21 17.20
CA THR A 4 21.18 -6.79 15.99
C THR A 4 22.26 -6.90 14.91
N ASN A 5 22.54 -8.12 14.47
CA ASN A 5 23.53 -8.40 13.43
C ASN A 5 23.02 -7.86 12.08
N ILE A 6 23.68 -6.83 11.53
CA ILE A 6 23.26 -6.12 10.30
C ILE A 6 23.13 -7.07 9.09
N ASN A 7 23.94 -8.13 9.05
CA ASN A 7 23.87 -9.14 7.98
C ASN A 7 22.56 -9.95 8.02
N LYS A 8 21.90 -10.04 9.17
CA LYS A 8 20.58 -10.68 9.31
C LYS A 8 19.47 -9.80 8.73
N LEU A 9 19.58 -8.47 8.84
CA LEU A 9 18.62 -7.51 8.29
C LEU A 9 18.68 -7.44 6.77
N LYS A 10 19.86 -7.64 6.16
CA LYS A 10 19.97 -7.73 4.69
C LYS A 10 19.21 -8.92 4.08
N ARG A 11 18.80 -9.91 4.87
CA ARG A 11 18.07 -11.10 4.41
C ARG A 11 16.58 -11.07 4.74
N SER A 12 16.11 -10.09 5.51
CA SER A 12 14.67 -9.96 5.75
C SER A 12 13.98 -9.41 4.50
N ARG A 13 12.90 -10.06 4.08
CA ARG A 13 12.06 -9.53 3.00
C ARG A 13 11.50 -8.18 3.42
N LEU A 14 11.52 -7.24 2.48
CA LEU A 14 10.87 -5.95 2.65
C LEU A 14 9.36 -6.13 2.50
N TYR A 15 8.58 -5.31 3.20
CA TYR A 15 7.12 -5.32 3.05
C TYR A 15 6.67 -5.07 1.61
N SER A 16 7.41 -4.26 0.86
CA SER A 16 7.17 -4.07 -0.57
C SER A 16 7.31 -5.37 -1.36
N GLU A 17 8.32 -6.18 -1.05
CA GLU A 17 8.54 -7.48 -1.70
C GLU A 17 7.47 -8.50 -1.28
N GLU A 18 7.05 -8.49 -0.02
CA GLU A 18 5.99 -9.36 0.48
C GLU A 18 4.61 -9.04 -0.11
N LEU A 19 4.37 -7.77 -0.43
CA LEU A 19 3.16 -7.30 -1.09
C LEU A 19 3.24 -7.38 -2.63
N GLY A 20 4.39 -7.80 -3.18
CA GLY A 20 4.58 -7.90 -4.64
C GLY A 20 4.74 -6.56 -5.36
N ILE A 21 5.06 -5.49 -4.63
CA ILE A 21 5.27 -4.14 -5.17
C ILE A 21 6.65 -4.07 -5.83
N LYS A 22 6.67 -3.74 -7.12
CA LYS A 22 7.86 -3.71 -7.95
C LYS A 22 8.38 -2.29 -8.15
N LEU A 23 9.05 -1.77 -7.12
CA LEU A 23 9.69 -0.44 -7.17
C LEU A 23 10.70 -0.26 -8.32
N ASN A 24 11.28 -1.35 -8.84
CA ASN A 24 12.21 -1.32 -9.96
C ASN A 24 11.56 -0.84 -11.26
N GLU A 25 10.25 -1.03 -11.42
CA GLU A 25 9.52 -0.61 -12.62
C GLU A 25 9.36 0.91 -12.69
N LYS A 26 9.58 1.63 -11.56
CA LYS A 26 9.47 3.10 -11.44
C LYS A 26 8.19 3.70 -12.03
N SER A 27 7.13 2.91 -12.13
CA SER A 27 5.85 3.36 -12.64
C SER A 27 5.11 4.13 -11.54
N ASP A 28 4.29 5.12 -11.94
CA ASP A 28 3.47 5.88 -11.00
C ASP A 28 2.55 4.97 -10.16
N GLU A 29 2.11 3.85 -10.74
CA GLU A 29 1.26 2.87 -10.05
C GLU A 29 2.04 2.13 -8.94
N GLU A 30 3.25 1.64 -9.24
CA GLU A 30 4.07 0.92 -8.26
C GLU A 30 4.57 1.86 -7.15
N ILE A 31 4.88 3.12 -7.48
CA ILE A 31 5.21 4.16 -6.50
C ILE A 31 4.00 4.45 -5.60
N PHE A 32 2.80 4.56 -6.16
CA PHE A 32 1.58 4.80 -5.38
C PHE A 32 1.23 3.60 -4.48
N LYS A 33 1.37 2.36 -4.98
CA LYS A 33 1.22 1.13 -4.19
C LYS A 33 2.16 1.13 -2.99
N TRP A 34 3.43 1.46 -3.21
CA TRP A 34 4.42 1.57 -2.13
C TRP A 34 4.05 2.65 -1.11
N PHE A 35 3.60 3.82 -1.58
CA PHE A 35 3.17 4.91 -0.70
C PHE A 35 1.93 4.53 0.12
N LEU A 36 0.94 3.88 -0.49
CA LEU A 36 -0.24 3.38 0.22
C LEU A 36 0.14 2.34 1.27
N ALA A 37 1.04 1.42 0.93
CA ALA A 37 1.55 0.44 1.87
C ALA A 37 2.28 1.12 3.05
N SER A 38 3.13 2.12 2.80
CA SER A 38 3.86 2.82 3.86
C SER A 38 2.93 3.56 4.83
N ILE A 39 1.81 4.13 4.35
CA ILE A 39 0.77 4.69 5.20
C ILE A 39 0.11 3.62 6.07
N LEU A 40 -0.26 2.48 5.47
CA LEU A 40 -0.93 1.38 6.20
C LEU A 40 -0.02 0.82 7.31
N PHE A 41 1.26 0.60 7.03
CA PHE A 41 2.22 0.12 8.03
C PHE A 41 2.62 1.21 9.04
N GLY A 42 2.49 2.49 8.69
CA GLY A 42 2.71 3.62 9.60
C GLY A 42 1.54 3.91 10.54
N ALA A 43 0.34 3.39 10.25
CA ALA A 43 -0.82 3.52 11.12
C ALA A 43 -0.69 2.63 12.37
N ARG A 44 -1.43 2.96 13.45
CA ARG A 44 -1.52 2.14 14.66
C ARG A 44 -2.37 0.87 14.46
N ILE A 45 -2.02 0.07 13.46
CA ILE A 45 -2.67 -1.19 13.11
C ILE A 45 -1.64 -2.32 13.11
N SER A 46 -2.09 -3.57 13.32
CA SER A 46 -1.19 -4.72 13.23
C SER A 46 -0.74 -4.95 11.79
N GLU A 47 0.46 -5.49 11.62
CA GLU A 47 1.02 -5.85 10.30
C GLU A 47 0.06 -6.73 9.49
N THR A 48 -0.60 -7.67 10.17
CA THR A 48 -1.62 -8.55 9.57
C THR A 48 -2.80 -7.76 9.02
N ILE A 49 -3.33 -6.79 9.78
CA ILE A 49 -4.45 -5.94 9.33
C ILE A 49 -4.01 -5.05 8.17
N ALA A 50 -2.79 -4.50 8.21
CA ALA A 50 -2.24 -3.70 7.12
C ALA A 50 -2.17 -4.52 5.81
N LYS A 51 -1.68 -5.76 5.87
CA LYS A 51 -1.61 -6.67 4.71
C LYS A 51 -3.00 -7.00 4.15
N TYR A 52 -3.96 -7.34 5.01
CA TYR A 52 -5.33 -7.62 4.57
C TYR A 52 -6.01 -6.40 3.94
N THR A 53 -5.80 -5.22 4.52
CA THR A 53 -6.32 -3.95 4.00
C THR A 53 -5.73 -3.66 2.63
N TYR A 54 -4.41 -3.77 2.47
CA TYR A 54 -3.74 -3.57 1.19
C TYR A 54 -4.26 -4.52 0.10
N ARG A 55 -4.37 -5.83 0.40
CA ARG A 55 -4.91 -6.82 -0.55
C ARG A 55 -6.37 -6.55 -0.93
N THR A 56 -7.15 -6.02 0.01
CA THR A 56 -8.53 -5.58 -0.26
C THR A 56 -8.52 -4.42 -1.24
N PHE A 57 -7.63 -3.44 -1.05
CA PHE A 57 -7.47 -2.32 -1.97
C PHE A 57 -7.02 -2.75 -3.38
N GLU A 58 -6.12 -3.72 -3.49
CA GLU A 58 -5.73 -4.29 -4.79
C GLU A 58 -6.94 -4.95 -5.48
N ARG A 59 -7.71 -5.76 -4.75
CA ARG A 59 -8.91 -6.44 -5.30
C ARG A 59 -9.92 -5.45 -5.87
N TYR A 60 -10.13 -4.33 -5.19
CA TYR A 60 -11.05 -3.28 -5.67
C TYR A 60 -10.42 -2.33 -6.69
N ASN A 61 -9.17 -2.54 -7.10
CA ASN A 61 -8.40 -1.66 -7.98
C ASN A 61 -8.38 -0.19 -7.49
N VAL A 62 -8.40 0.03 -6.18
CA VAL A 62 -8.26 1.37 -5.56
C VAL A 62 -6.81 1.73 -5.26
N VAL A 63 -5.87 0.92 -5.74
CA VAL A 63 -4.41 1.14 -5.66
C VAL A 63 -3.86 2.03 -6.77
N THR A 64 -4.73 2.71 -7.53
CA THR A 64 -4.31 3.67 -8.56
C THR A 64 -5.02 5.00 -8.33
N ALA A 65 -4.25 6.08 -8.19
CA ALA A 65 -4.78 7.44 -7.96
C ALA A 65 -5.86 7.85 -8.98
N LYS A 66 -5.68 7.49 -10.26
CA LYS A 66 -6.62 7.78 -11.35
C LYS A 66 -8.01 7.15 -11.15
N LYS A 67 -8.09 5.98 -10.50
CA LYS A 67 -9.35 5.24 -10.31
C LYS A 67 -10.10 5.73 -9.06
N ASN A 68 -9.37 6.14 -8.02
CA ASN A 68 -9.95 6.76 -6.83
C ASN A 68 -10.66 8.08 -7.14
N PHE A 69 -10.06 8.93 -7.98
CA PHE A 69 -10.67 10.21 -8.34
C PHE A 69 -12.05 10.04 -9.01
N ARG A 70 -12.18 9.06 -9.92
CA ARG A 70 -13.44 8.78 -10.62
C ARG A 70 -14.52 8.21 -9.69
N CYS A 71 -14.13 7.32 -8.77
CA CYS A 71 -15.04 6.76 -7.78
C CYS A 71 -15.53 7.82 -6.77
N TRP A 72 -14.66 8.77 -6.41
CA TRP A 72 -15.02 9.86 -5.50
C TRP A 72 -15.94 10.89 -6.18
N MET A 73 -15.62 11.31 -7.41
CA MET A 73 -16.49 12.20 -8.21
C MET A 73 -17.86 11.59 -8.50
N GLY A 74 -17.97 10.26 -8.68
CA GLY A 74 -19.25 9.59 -8.88
C GLY A 74 -20.19 9.62 -7.66
N ARG A 75 -19.67 9.92 -6.46
CA ARG A 75 -20.47 10.02 -5.23
C ARG A 75 -20.88 11.45 -4.87
N VAL A 76 -20.26 12.47 -5.45
CA VAL A 76 -20.59 13.88 -5.17
C VAL A 76 -21.85 14.35 -5.94
N GLY A 77 -22.28 13.61 -6.97
CA GLY A 77 -23.38 14.01 -7.86
C GLY A 77 -24.77 13.41 -7.60
N LYS A 78 -25.02 12.75 -6.45
CA LYS A 78 -26.33 12.13 -6.16
C LYS A 78 -27.07 12.66 -4.94
N ASP A 79 -26.54 13.67 -4.27
CA ASP A 79 -27.13 14.24 -3.05
C ASP A 79 -27.54 15.70 -3.26
N THR A 80 -28.19 15.96 -4.39
CA THR A 80 -28.87 17.23 -4.66
C THR A 80 -30.12 16.92 -5.46
N ARG A 81 -31.13 16.39 -4.76
CA ARG A 81 -32.52 16.50 -5.17
C ARG A 81 -33.42 16.50 -3.95
#